data_AF-A0A1F2YQ86-F1
#
_entry.id   AF-A0A1F2YQ86-F1
#
_cell.length_a   1.000
_cell.length_b   1.000
_cell.length_c   1.000
_cell.angle_alpha   90.00
_cell.angle_beta   90.00
_cell.angle_gamma   90.00
#
_symmetry.space_group_name_H-M   'P 1'
#
loop_
_entity.id
_entity.type
_entity.pdbx_description
1 polymer ?
#
loop_
_entity_poly.entity_id
_entity_poly.type
_entity_poly.pdbx_seq_one_letter_code
_entity_poly.pdbx_strand_id
1 'polypeptide(L)'
;MKRYLPYLLSASFSLLPLPLVFSGQASPFDVMAFYWVELIAIGMATIVRMGIMAASNLAKRRWAKAAEAIAGLLFMPIHFGFFIIMMCFPIGSFLPEGTPMRILDNPLVPFEMVVYHANLSFALPLALAWQGADLFFSFLLPKRYKETGGDSGPAFAYGQLFVLFVASLFGLMLAMRTNERIWGVIVLVGLKTVFSLGAISIRENKKAGH
;
A
#
# COMPACT_ATOMS: atom_id res chain seq x y z
N MET A 1 -16.48 -21.38 5.21
CA MET A 1 -15.12 -20.97 5.61
C MET A 1 -14.28 -20.39 4.46
N LYS A 2 -14.11 -21.07 3.31
CA LYS A 2 -13.28 -20.57 2.19
C LYS A 2 -13.64 -19.17 1.66
N ARG A 3 -14.92 -18.79 1.67
CA ARG A 3 -15.41 -17.46 1.22
C ARG A 3 -14.95 -16.29 2.11
N TYR A 4 -14.77 -16.52 3.41
CA TYR A 4 -14.42 -15.44 4.36
C TYR A 4 -12.92 -15.32 4.62
N LEU A 5 -12.15 -16.34 4.27
CA LEU A 5 -10.70 -16.37 4.44
C LEU A 5 -9.97 -15.12 3.88
N PRO A 6 -10.26 -14.61 2.66
CA PRO A 6 -9.57 -13.42 2.16
C PRO A 6 -9.87 -12.16 2.98
N TYR A 7 -11.11 -12.00 3.46
CA TYR A 7 -11.50 -10.88 4.33
C TYR A 7 -10.78 -10.95 5.68
N LEU A 8 -10.75 -12.14 6.28
CA LEU A 8 -10.07 -12.35 7.56
C LEU A 8 -8.58 -12.07 7.44
N LEU A 9 -7.90 -12.60 6.41
CA LEU A 9 -6.47 -12.36 6.22
C LEU A 9 -6.16 -10.87 5.98
N SER A 10 -6.97 -10.18 5.17
CA SER A 10 -6.77 -8.75 4.91
C SER A 10 -7.06 -7.88 6.12
N ALA A 11 -8.11 -8.19 6.89
CA ALA A 11 -8.39 -7.53 8.15
C ALA A 11 -7.26 -7.79 9.16
N SER A 12 -6.84 -9.03 9.34
CA SER A 12 -5.73 -9.37 10.24
C SER A 12 -4.44 -8.65 9.88
N PHE A 13 -4.09 -8.58 8.58
CA PHE A 13 -2.91 -7.83 8.14
C PHE A 13 -3.06 -6.33 8.42
N SER A 14 -4.25 -5.78 8.18
CA SER A 14 -4.53 -4.37 8.47
C SER A 14 -4.48 -4.07 9.96
N LEU A 15 -4.97 -4.97 10.82
CA LEU A 15 -4.98 -4.77 12.27
C LEU A 15 -3.66 -5.11 12.95
N LEU A 16 -2.73 -5.79 12.25
CA LEU A 16 -1.50 -6.32 12.82
C LEU A 16 -0.65 -5.30 13.61
N PRO A 17 -0.54 -4.02 13.22
CA PRO A 17 0.23 -3.06 14.00
C PRO A 17 -0.46 -2.60 15.30
N LEU A 18 -1.79 -2.71 15.42
CA LEU A 18 -2.52 -2.19 16.59
C LEU A 18 -2.11 -2.84 17.93
N PRO A 19 -2.00 -4.18 18.05
CA PRO A 19 -1.54 -4.81 19.27
C PRO A 19 -0.15 -4.32 19.72
N LEU A 20 0.74 -3.97 18.78
CA LEU A 20 2.07 -3.44 19.08
C LEU A 20 1.99 -2.02 19.62
N VAL A 21 1.05 -1.22 19.15
CA VAL A 21 0.82 0.13 19.69
C VAL A 21 0.24 0.07 21.10
N PHE A 22 -0.77 -0.78 21.33
CA PHE A 22 -1.38 -0.90 22.66
C PHE A 22 -0.46 -1.53 23.71
N SER A 23 0.51 -2.36 23.29
CA SER A 23 1.54 -2.90 24.18
C SER A 23 2.72 -1.94 24.39
N GLY A 24 2.71 -0.76 23.75
CA GLY A 24 3.80 0.23 23.82
C GLY A 24 5.06 -0.17 23.04
N GLN A 25 5.01 -1.24 22.24
CA GLN A 25 6.14 -1.73 21.45
C GLN A 25 6.31 -1.00 20.11
N ALA A 26 5.26 -0.32 19.64
CA ALA A 26 5.28 0.48 18.42
C ALA A 26 4.69 1.87 18.66
N SER A 27 5.31 2.88 18.08
CA SER A 27 4.79 4.23 18.06
C SER A 27 3.76 4.42 16.94
N PRO A 28 2.92 5.47 16.99
CA PRO A 28 2.08 5.88 15.87
C PRO A 28 2.83 6.06 14.54
N PHE A 29 4.07 6.55 14.61
CA PHE A 29 4.94 6.67 13.46
C PHE A 29 5.29 5.30 12.85
N ASP A 30 5.58 4.28 13.68
CA ASP A 30 5.91 2.94 13.19
C ASP A 30 4.74 2.30 12.42
N VAL A 31 3.50 2.55 12.85
CA VAL A 31 2.31 2.07 12.13
C VAL A 31 2.14 2.78 10.78
N MET A 32 2.34 4.09 10.76
CA MET A 32 2.30 4.88 9.53
C MET A 32 3.38 4.41 8.54
N ALA A 33 4.60 4.21 9.03
CA ALA A 33 5.71 3.68 8.24
C ALA A 33 5.43 2.25 7.75
N PHE A 34 4.81 1.39 8.57
CA PHE A 34 4.43 0.04 8.16
C PHE A 34 3.50 0.04 6.94
N TYR A 35 2.44 0.86 6.95
CA TYR A 35 1.52 0.93 5.80
C TYR A 35 2.12 1.66 4.60
N TRP A 36 3.04 2.58 4.82
CA TRP A 36 3.81 3.18 3.74
C TRP A 36 4.71 2.16 3.04
N VAL A 37 5.39 1.29 3.79
CA VAL A 37 6.16 0.17 3.24
C VAL A 37 5.26 -0.80 2.47
N GLU A 38 4.04 -1.06 2.97
CA GLU A 38 3.06 -1.85 2.24
C GLU A 38 2.66 -1.21 0.91
N LEU A 39 2.49 0.11 0.83
CA LEU A 39 2.25 0.79 -0.45
C LEU A 39 3.39 0.58 -1.44
N ILE A 40 4.64 0.65 -0.98
CA ILE A 40 5.81 0.35 -1.80
C ILE A 40 5.71 -1.08 -2.34
N ALA A 41 5.38 -2.05 -1.48
CA ALA A 41 5.20 -3.45 -1.88
C ALA A 41 4.04 -3.63 -2.88
N ILE A 42 2.91 -2.94 -2.70
CA ILE A 42 1.78 -2.94 -3.64
C ILE A 42 2.20 -2.36 -5.00
N GLY A 43 2.94 -1.25 -5.01
CA GLY A 43 3.48 -0.63 -6.21
C GLY A 43 4.39 -1.58 -6.97
N MET A 44 5.34 -2.21 -6.28
CA MET A 44 6.24 -3.21 -6.87
C MET A 44 5.48 -4.41 -7.43
N ALA A 45 4.52 -4.98 -6.68
CA ALA A 45 3.70 -6.08 -7.16
C ALA A 45 2.90 -5.69 -8.42
N THR A 46 2.41 -4.45 -8.48
CA THR A 46 1.70 -3.92 -9.65
C THR A 46 2.60 -3.80 -10.87
N ILE A 47 3.82 -3.27 -10.70
CA ILE A 47 4.84 -3.21 -11.76
C ILE A 47 5.15 -4.62 -12.29
N VAL A 48 5.32 -5.60 -11.40
CA VAL A 48 5.55 -7.00 -11.79
C VAL A 48 4.36 -7.56 -12.59
N ARG A 49 3.11 -7.30 -12.19
CA ARG A 49 1.92 -7.73 -12.96
C ARG A 49 1.90 -7.15 -14.37
N MET A 50 2.15 -5.84 -14.49
CA MET A 50 2.22 -5.16 -15.78
C MET A 50 3.32 -5.76 -16.67
N GLY A 51 4.50 -6.02 -16.11
CA GLY A 51 5.60 -6.66 -16.83
C GLY A 51 5.24 -8.04 -17.37
N ILE A 52 4.59 -8.87 -16.55
CA ILE A 52 4.13 -10.21 -16.95
C ILE A 52 3.04 -10.12 -18.03
N MET A 53 2.12 -9.16 -17.93
CA MET A 53 1.10 -8.92 -18.95
C MET A 53 1.69 -8.43 -20.26
N ALA A 54 2.66 -7.51 -20.21
CA ALA A 54 3.38 -7.05 -21.38
C ALA A 54 4.05 -8.23 -22.11
N ALA A 55 4.80 -9.05 -21.37
CA ALA A 55 5.44 -10.25 -21.90
C ALA A 55 4.43 -11.24 -22.49
N SER A 56 3.31 -11.50 -21.80
CA SER A 56 2.26 -12.40 -22.30
C SER A 56 1.56 -11.86 -23.56
N ASN A 57 1.37 -10.54 -23.68
CA ASN A 57 0.75 -9.93 -24.84
C ASN A 57 1.69 -9.90 -26.04
N LEU A 58 2.98 -9.65 -25.83
CA LEU A 58 4.04 -9.76 -26.84
C LEU A 58 4.10 -11.19 -27.42
N ALA A 59 4.14 -12.20 -26.55
CA ALA A 59 4.15 -13.61 -26.98
C ALA A 59 2.92 -13.99 -27.83
N LYS A 60 1.77 -13.35 -27.58
CA LYS A 60 0.52 -13.53 -28.33
C LYS A 60 0.38 -12.60 -29.53
N ARG A 61 1.43 -11.82 -29.89
CA ARG A 61 1.42 -10.82 -30.97
C ARG A 61 0.33 -9.75 -30.83
N ARG A 62 -0.07 -9.44 -29.59
CA ARG A 62 -1.07 -8.39 -29.27
C ARG A 62 -0.37 -7.06 -29.01
N TRP A 63 0.19 -6.48 -30.06
CA TRP A 63 1.08 -5.31 -29.98
C TRP A 63 0.47 -4.10 -29.26
N ALA A 64 -0.79 -3.75 -29.54
CA ALA A 64 -1.46 -2.62 -28.88
C ALA A 64 -1.54 -2.79 -27.36
N LYS A 65 -1.94 -3.99 -26.88
CA LYS A 65 -2.03 -4.29 -25.44
C LYS A 65 -0.67 -4.42 -24.78
N ALA A 66 0.33 -4.90 -25.52
CA ALA A 66 1.71 -4.91 -25.05
C ALA A 66 2.24 -3.48 -24.87
N ALA A 67 2.00 -2.59 -25.84
CA ALA A 67 2.41 -1.20 -25.76
C ALA A 67 1.74 -0.48 -24.58
N GLU A 68 0.44 -0.69 -24.35
CA GLU A 68 -0.28 -0.17 -23.18
C GLU A 68 0.36 -0.63 -21.87
N ALA A 69 0.65 -1.94 -21.74
CA ALA A 69 1.27 -2.49 -20.53
C ALA A 69 2.70 -1.97 -20.31
N ILE A 70 3.48 -1.78 -21.38
CA ILE A 70 4.84 -1.21 -21.32
C ILE A 70 4.78 0.27 -20.93
N ALA A 71 3.88 1.04 -21.52
CA ALA A 71 3.68 2.44 -21.14
C ALA A 71 3.28 2.56 -19.66
N GLY A 72 2.37 1.69 -19.20
CA GLY A 72 2.01 1.58 -17.78
C GLY A 72 3.21 1.23 -16.90
N LEU A 73 4.05 0.28 -17.32
CA LEU A 73 5.26 -0.13 -16.60
C LEU A 73 6.26 1.01 -16.41
N LEU A 74 6.35 1.94 -17.37
CA LEU A 74 7.24 3.11 -17.29
C LEU A 74 6.61 4.27 -16.52
N PHE A 75 5.32 4.51 -16.71
CA PHE A 75 4.61 5.61 -16.05
C PHE A 75 4.37 5.34 -14.56
N MET A 76 4.01 4.11 -14.21
CA MET A 76 3.61 3.74 -12.84
C MET A 76 4.72 4.01 -11.81
N PRO A 77 5.99 3.60 -11.99
CA PRO A 77 7.05 3.88 -11.03
C PRO A 77 7.27 5.38 -10.81
N ILE A 78 7.19 6.19 -11.88
CA ILE A 78 7.43 7.64 -11.80
C ILE A 78 6.27 8.32 -11.06
N HIS A 79 5.04 8.12 -11.53
CA HIS A 79 3.88 8.82 -10.98
C HIS A 79 3.51 8.29 -9.59
N PHE A 80 3.45 6.97 -9.40
CA PHE A 80 3.15 6.38 -8.10
C PHE A 80 4.30 6.59 -7.11
N GLY A 81 5.56 6.49 -7.57
CA GLY A 81 6.74 6.75 -6.75
C GLY A 81 6.79 8.19 -6.25
N PHE A 82 6.43 9.16 -7.08
CA PHE A 82 6.28 10.56 -6.65
C PHE A 82 5.32 10.68 -5.46
N PHE A 83 4.13 10.07 -5.54
CA PHE A 83 3.18 10.12 -4.43
C PHE A 83 3.65 9.36 -3.19
N ILE A 84 4.35 8.23 -3.35
CA ILE A 84 4.98 7.51 -2.23
C ILE A 84 5.97 8.42 -1.49
N ILE A 85 6.77 9.21 -2.21
CA ILE A 85 7.71 10.17 -1.62
C ILE A 85 6.94 11.30 -0.94
N MET A 86 5.91 11.85 -1.59
CA MET A 86 5.08 12.91 -1.00
C MET A 86 4.38 12.46 0.30
N MET A 87 4.03 11.18 0.42
CA MET A 87 3.49 10.61 1.66
C MET A 87 4.46 10.68 2.84
N CYS A 88 5.76 10.81 2.61
CA CYS A 88 6.74 10.96 3.69
C CYS A 88 6.56 12.27 4.47
N PHE A 89 5.93 13.32 3.89
CA PHE A 89 5.61 14.56 4.61
C PHE A 89 4.62 14.34 5.77
N PRO A 90 3.38 13.84 5.52
CA PRO A 90 2.45 13.59 6.61
C PRO A 90 2.95 12.49 7.55
N ILE A 91 3.67 11.47 7.07
CA ILE A 91 4.24 10.43 7.94
C ILE A 91 5.32 11.01 8.87
N GLY A 92 6.23 11.83 8.34
CA GLY A 92 7.26 12.50 9.12
C GLY A 92 6.70 13.38 10.24
N SER A 93 5.46 13.88 10.08
CA SER A 93 4.77 14.66 11.11
C SER A 93 4.37 13.84 12.35
N PHE A 94 4.46 12.50 12.28
CA PHE A 94 4.24 11.61 13.43
C PHE A 94 5.52 11.23 14.16
N LEU A 95 6.71 11.65 13.68
CA LEU A 95 8.00 11.35 14.31
C LEU A 95 7.99 11.70 15.80
N PRO A 96 8.55 10.84 16.69
CA PRO A 96 8.57 11.06 18.13
C PRO A 96 9.03 12.47 18.54
N GLU A 97 8.50 12.99 19.64
CA GLU A 97 8.96 14.28 20.18
C GLU A 97 10.46 14.24 20.50
N GLY A 98 11.15 15.33 20.21
CA GLY A 98 12.61 15.41 20.38
C GLY A 98 13.43 14.73 19.27
N THR A 99 12.80 14.15 18.24
CA THR A 99 13.52 13.65 17.06
C THR A 99 14.26 14.81 16.38
N PRO A 100 15.59 14.70 16.14
CA PRO A 100 16.35 15.73 15.44
C PRO A 100 15.77 15.96 14.05
N MET A 101 15.23 17.15 13.81
CA MET A 101 14.68 17.53 12.51
C MET A 101 15.79 18.03 11.59
N ARG A 102 15.72 17.66 10.31
CA ARG A 102 16.59 18.20 9.26
C ARG A 102 15.92 19.35 8.53
N ILE A 103 16.73 20.29 8.05
CA ILE A 103 16.27 21.38 7.19
C ILE A 103 15.77 20.77 5.88
N LEU A 104 14.65 21.29 5.36
CA LEU A 104 14.10 20.91 4.06
C LEU A 104 14.87 21.59 2.92
N ASP A 105 16.13 21.21 2.74
CA ASP A 105 17.03 21.71 1.70
C ASP A 105 16.97 20.87 0.39
N ASN A 106 16.38 19.69 0.45
CA ASN A 106 16.17 18.78 -0.68
C ASN A 106 14.79 18.09 -0.59
N PRO A 107 14.06 17.90 -1.71
CA PRO A 107 12.77 17.19 -1.73
C PRO A 107 12.81 15.74 -1.21
N LEU A 108 13.98 15.11 -1.11
CA LEU A 108 14.17 13.76 -0.58
C LEU A 108 14.34 13.71 0.94
N VAL A 109 14.54 14.84 1.62
CA VAL A 109 14.71 14.87 3.09
C VAL A 109 13.58 14.16 3.84
N PRO A 110 12.28 14.35 3.52
CA PRO A 110 11.21 13.61 4.18
C PRO A 110 11.34 12.09 4.02
N PHE A 111 11.74 11.63 2.84
CA PHE A 111 11.98 10.21 2.59
C PHE A 111 13.14 9.68 3.45
N GLU A 112 14.26 10.41 3.48
CA GLU A 112 15.43 10.06 4.30
C GLU A 112 15.07 9.99 5.79
N MET A 113 14.29 10.95 6.29
CA MET A 113 13.82 10.97 7.68
C MET A 113 12.94 9.76 8.01
N VAL A 114 12.00 9.40 7.13
CA VAL A 114 11.15 8.22 7.36
C VAL A 114 11.99 6.95 7.34
N VAL A 115 12.88 6.78 6.35
CA VAL A 115 13.72 5.57 6.24
C VAL A 115 14.67 5.43 7.43
N TYR A 116 15.25 6.53 7.90
CA TYR A 116 16.21 6.51 9.00
C TYR A 116 15.56 6.12 10.34
N HIS A 117 14.32 6.55 10.57
CA HIS A 117 13.62 6.32 11.83
C HIS A 117 12.66 5.13 11.81
N ALA A 118 12.21 4.67 10.64
CA ALA A 118 11.26 3.57 10.55
C ALA A 118 11.89 2.22 10.88
N ASN A 119 11.18 1.41 11.67
CA ASN A 119 11.55 0.01 11.87
C ASN A 119 11.19 -0.85 10.64
N LEU A 120 12.05 -0.81 9.62
CA LEU A 120 11.84 -1.53 8.35
C LEU A 120 12.10 -3.05 8.47
N SER A 121 12.82 -3.48 9.49
CA SER A 121 13.31 -4.86 9.63
C SER A 121 12.18 -5.90 9.66
N PHE A 122 11.04 -5.54 10.25
CA PHE A 122 9.85 -6.38 10.29
C PHE A 122 8.81 -5.97 9.21
N ALA A 123 8.63 -4.67 8.98
CA ALA A 123 7.60 -4.16 8.07
C ALA A 123 7.84 -4.61 6.62
N LEU A 124 9.08 -4.50 6.14
CA LEU A 124 9.42 -4.75 4.74
C LEU A 124 9.27 -6.22 4.35
N PRO A 125 9.86 -7.20 5.05
CA PRO A 125 9.67 -8.62 4.70
C PRO A 125 8.20 -9.03 4.76
N LEU A 126 7.45 -8.54 5.75
CA LEU A 126 6.05 -8.90 5.92
C LEU A 126 5.16 -8.33 4.80
N ALA A 127 5.36 -7.05 4.44
CA ALA A 127 4.68 -6.42 3.31
C ALA A 127 5.00 -7.13 1.99
N LEU A 128 6.27 -7.45 1.74
CA LEU A 128 6.70 -8.17 0.55
C LEU A 128 6.12 -9.58 0.50
N ALA A 129 6.13 -10.32 1.61
CA ALA A 129 5.56 -11.66 1.69
C ALA A 129 4.05 -11.64 1.42
N TRP A 130 3.32 -10.68 2.02
CA TRP A 130 1.88 -10.52 1.81
C TRP A 130 1.54 -10.19 0.36
N GLN A 131 2.21 -9.19 -0.24
CA GLN A 131 1.96 -8.81 -1.63
C GLN A 131 2.45 -9.87 -2.62
N GLY A 132 3.52 -10.59 -2.29
CA GLY A 132 3.99 -11.75 -3.04
C GLY A 132 2.97 -12.89 -3.03
N ALA A 133 2.37 -13.17 -1.87
CA ALA A 133 1.28 -14.15 -1.75
C ALA A 133 0.05 -13.72 -2.56
N ASP A 134 -0.40 -12.46 -2.47
CA ASP A 134 -1.53 -11.99 -3.29
C ASP A 134 -1.20 -12.04 -4.78
N LEU A 135 0.02 -11.65 -5.20
CA LEU A 135 0.47 -11.80 -6.58
C LEU A 135 0.41 -13.26 -7.05
N PHE A 136 0.88 -14.19 -6.23
CA PHE A 136 0.89 -15.60 -6.58
C PHE A 136 -0.52 -16.18 -6.67
N PHE A 137 -1.29 -16.12 -5.58
CA PHE A 137 -2.58 -16.79 -5.48
C PHE A 137 -3.69 -16.10 -6.28
N SER A 138 -3.62 -14.78 -6.43
CA SER A 138 -4.71 -14.00 -7.02
C SER A 138 -4.49 -13.67 -8.49
N PHE A 139 -3.26 -13.76 -9.00
CA PHE A 139 -2.90 -13.36 -10.36
C PHE A 139 -2.14 -14.45 -11.14
N LEU A 140 -1.05 -15.00 -10.59
CA LEU A 140 -0.25 -16.02 -11.28
C LEU A 140 -0.96 -17.37 -11.37
N LEU A 141 -1.41 -17.91 -10.23
CA LEU A 141 -2.03 -19.23 -10.14
C LEU A 141 -3.30 -19.35 -11.00
N PRO A 142 -4.24 -18.37 -11.00
CA PRO A 142 -5.41 -18.41 -11.87
C PRO A 142 -5.10 -18.01 -13.32
N LYS A 143 -3.83 -17.69 -13.64
CA LYS A 143 -3.36 -17.23 -14.96
C LYS A 143 -4.07 -15.98 -15.47
N ARG A 144 -4.41 -15.04 -14.59
CA ARG A 144 -5.12 -13.79 -14.94
C ARG A 144 -4.38 -12.94 -15.97
N TYR A 145 -3.05 -13.02 -15.99
CA TYR A 145 -2.22 -12.38 -17.02
C TYR A 145 -2.55 -12.82 -18.46
N LYS A 146 -3.29 -13.91 -18.65
CA LYS A 146 -3.73 -14.38 -19.97
C LYS A 146 -5.08 -13.78 -20.42
N GLU A 147 -5.85 -13.24 -19.48
CA GLU A 147 -7.18 -12.66 -19.73
C GLU A 147 -7.06 -11.41 -20.62
N THR A 148 -8.14 -11.08 -21.34
CA THR A 148 -8.17 -9.94 -22.26
C THR A 148 -8.54 -8.61 -21.60
N GLY A 149 -9.02 -8.64 -20.35
CA GLY A 149 -9.33 -7.44 -19.57
C GLY A 149 -8.09 -6.72 -19.06
N GLY A 150 -8.23 -5.42 -18.76
CA GLY A 150 -7.16 -4.63 -18.15
C GLY A 150 -6.86 -5.07 -16.71
N ASP A 151 -5.64 -4.78 -16.24
CA ASP A 151 -5.27 -5.05 -14.84
C ASP A 151 -5.92 -4.03 -13.91
N SER A 152 -6.60 -4.51 -12.88
CA SER A 152 -7.09 -3.66 -11.80
C SER A 152 -6.00 -3.30 -10.78
N GLY A 153 -4.80 -3.87 -10.91
CA GLY A 153 -3.61 -3.61 -10.08
C GLY A 153 -3.33 -2.12 -9.86
N PRO A 154 -3.14 -1.29 -10.90
CA PRO A 154 -2.90 0.14 -10.72
C PRO A 154 -4.04 0.85 -9.98
N ALA A 155 -5.30 0.59 -10.33
CA ALA A 155 -6.44 1.20 -9.64
C ALA A 155 -6.48 0.83 -8.15
N PHE A 156 -6.16 -0.42 -7.81
CA PHE A 156 -6.02 -0.86 -6.42
C PHE A 156 -4.87 -0.14 -5.70
N ALA A 157 -3.71 0.00 -6.34
CA ALA A 157 -2.56 0.70 -5.79
C ALA A 157 -2.89 2.18 -5.49
N TYR A 158 -3.50 2.90 -6.45
CA TYR A 158 -3.94 4.28 -6.23
C TYR A 158 -5.03 4.39 -5.16
N GLY A 159 -5.95 3.43 -5.08
CA GLY A 159 -6.95 3.38 -4.03
C GLY A 159 -6.33 3.29 -2.64
N GLN A 160 -5.36 2.39 -2.45
CA GLN A 160 -4.65 2.24 -1.18
C GLN A 160 -3.81 3.48 -0.84
N LEU A 161 -3.14 4.08 -1.83
CA LEU A 161 -2.41 5.34 -1.66
C LEU A 161 -3.34 6.47 -1.17
N PHE A 162 -4.50 6.61 -1.82
CA PHE A 162 -5.49 7.63 -1.45
C PHE A 162 -6.01 7.42 -0.02
N VAL A 163 -6.27 6.17 0.37
CA VAL A 163 -6.71 5.83 1.72
C VAL A 163 -5.65 6.20 2.74
N LEU A 164 -4.38 5.85 2.49
CA LEU A 164 -3.29 6.21 3.40
C LEU A 164 -3.15 7.74 3.52
N PHE A 165 -3.27 8.46 2.41
CA PHE A 165 -3.22 9.92 2.40
C PHE A 165 -4.34 10.54 3.24
N VAL A 166 -5.59 10.17 2.95
CA VAL A 166 -6.77 10.66 3.67
C VAL A 166 -6.69 10.32 5.16
N ALA A 167 -6.35 9.06 5.48
CA ALA A 167 -6.16 8.62 6.86
C ALA A 167 -5.08 9.41 7.59
N SER A 168 -3.94 9.65 6.95
CA SER A 168 -2.83 10.39 7.54
C SER A 168 -3.19 11.84 7.85
N LEU A 169 -3.93 12.50 6.94
CA LEU A 169 -4.38 13.88 7.14
C LEU A 169 -5.43 13.99 8.25
N PHE A 170 -6.49 13.18 8.19
CA PHE A 170 -7.51 13.19 9.25
C PHE A 170 -6.92 12.79 10.60
N GLY A 171 -6.00 11.81 10.60
CA GLY A 171 -5.30 11.38 11.80
C GLY A 171 -4.43 12.49 12.39
N LEU A 172 -3.72 13.24 11.54
CA LEU A 172 -2.90 14.38 11.97
C LEU A 172 -3.77 15.49 12.57
N MET A 173 -4.86 15.86 11.90
CA MET A 173 -5.80 16.87 12.40
C MET A 173 -6.39 16.47 13.77
N LEU A 174 -6.71 15.19 13.96
CA LEU A 174 -7.25 14.69 15.22
C LEU A 174 -6.20 14.65 16.32
N ALA A 175 -4.97 14.25 15.99
CA ALA A 175 -3.83 14.27 16.91
C ALA A 175 -3.53 15.70 17.38
N MET A 176 -3.56 16.69 16.47
CA MET A 176 -3.38 18.10 16.82
C MET A 176 -4.49 18.63 17.74
N ARG A 177 -5.74 18.18 17.55
CA ARG A 177 -6.86 18.61 18.39
C ARG A 177 -6.82 18.01 19.80
N THR A 178 -6.34 16.78 19.92
CA THR A 178 -6.36 16.01 21.18
C THR A 178 -5.03 16.01 21.91
N ASN A 179 -3.97 16.49 21.28
CA ASN A 179 -2.56 16.30 21.67
C ASN A 179 -2.15 14.82 21.82
N GLU A 180 -2.91 13.92 21.19
CA GLU A 180 -2.76 12.47 21.35
C GLU A 180 -2.62 11.80 19.99
N ARG A 181 -1.43 11.30 19.67
CA ARG A 181 -1.10 10.72 18.36
C ARG A 181 -1.79 9.37 18.10
N ILE A 182 -2.25 8.69 19.16
CA ILE A 182 -2.94 7.40 19.07
C ILE A 182 -4.22 7.48 18.23
N TRP A 183 -4.92 8.62 18.28
CA TRP A 183 -6.12 8.82 17.48
C TRP A 183 -5.85 8.79 15.98
N GLY A 184 -4.66 9.26 15.57
CA GLY A 184 -4.23 9.14 14.18
C GLY A 184 -4.09 7.69 13.73
N VAL A 185 -3.54 6.83 14.59
CA VAL A 185 -3.42 5.39 14.33
C VAL A 185 -4.79 4.73 14.22
N ILE A 186 -5.72 5.06 15.12
CA ILE A 186 -7.06 4.47 15.13
C ILE A 186 -7.81 4.81 13.84
N VAL A 187 -7.81 6.09 13.44
CA VAL A 187 -8.44 6.54 12.19
C VAL A 187 -7.82 5.84 10.99
N LEU A 188 -6.49 5.76 10.97
CA LEU A 188 -5.74 5.11 9.91
C LEU A 188 -6.08 3.62 9.75
N VAL A 189 -5.97 2.87 10.84
CA VAL A 189 -6.24 1.43 10.82
C VAL A 189 -7.70 1.19 10.47
N GLY A 190 -8.63 2.00 11.01
CA GLY A 190 -10.06 1.93 10.71
C GLY A 190 -10.36 2.13 9.22
N LEU A 191 -9.93 3.27 8.65
CA LEU A 191 -10.16 3.58 7.23
C LEU A 191 -9.51 2.57 6.30
N LYS A 192 -8.28 2.15 6.60
CA LYS A 192 -7.59 1.13 5.82
C LYS A 192 -8.32 -0.22 5.84
N THR A 193 -8.77 -0.64 7.01
CA THR A 193 -9.49 -1.90 7.18
C THR A 193 -10.80 -1.87 6.40
N VAL A 194 -11.59 -0.80 6.54
CA VAL A 194 -12.86 -0.62 5.80
C VAL A 194 -12.62 -0.65 4.29
N PHE A 195 -11.62 0.08 3.79
CA PHE A 195 -11.34 0.11 2.36
C PHE A 195 -10.86 -1.24 1.83
N SER A 196 -9.99 -1.93 2.57
CA SER A 196 -9.47 -3.24 2.16
C SER A 196 -10.58 -4.28 2.10
N LEU A 197 -11.50 -4.28 3.07
CA LEU A 197 -12.69 -5.14 3.04
C LEU A 197 -13.62 -4.79 1.87
N GLY A 198 -13.83 -3.49 1.59
CA GLY A 198 -14.60 -3.02 0.44
C GLY A 198 -14.01 -3.48 -0.89
N ALA A 199 -12.69 -3.37 -1.06
CA ALA A 199 -11.99 -3.80 -2.27
C ALA A 199 -12.13 -5.31 -2.52
N ILE A 200 -12.06 -6.12 -1.46
CA ILE A 200 -12.30 -7.57 -1.56
C ILE A 200 -13.75 -7.86 -1.95
N SER A 201 -14.72 -7.18 -1.33
CA SER A 201 -16.15 -7.34 -1.64
C SER A 201 -16.45 -7.07 -3.11
N ILE A 202 -15.92 -5.97 -3.66
CA ILE A 202 -16.07 -5.63 -5.09
C ILE A 202 -15.44 -6.72 -5.97
N ARG A 203 -14.24 -7.21 -5.60
CA ARG A 203 -13.51 -8.24 -6.36
C ARG A 203 -14.25 -9.58 -6.36
N GLU A 204 -14.91 -9.95 -5.25
CA GLU A 204 -15.71 -11.17 -5.16
C GLU A 204 -17.05 -11.04 -5.91
N ASN A 205 -17.75 -9.92 -5.79
CA ASN A 205 -19.00 -9.68 -6.52
C ASN A 205 -18.79 -9.71 -8.03
N LYS A 206 -17.66 -9.17 -8.52
CA LYS A 206 -17.29 -9.26 -9.94
C LYS A 206 -16.98 -10.69 -10.40
N LYS A 207 -16.53 -11.58 -9.50
CA LYS A 207 -16.34 -13.01 -9.81
C LYS A 207 -17.66 -13.79 -9.83
N ALA A 208 -18.66 -13.36 -9.06
CA ALA A 208 -19.95 -14.04 -8.94
C ALA A 208 -20.98 -13.63 -10.00
N GLY A 209 -20.79 -12.48 -10.65
CA GLY A 209 -21.64 -11.98 -11.76
C GLY A 209 -21.22 -12.44 -13.15
N HIS A 210 -20.36 -13.45 -13.26
CA HIS A 210 -19.96 -14.12 -14.49
C HIS A 210 -20.37 -15.59 -14.45
#